data_AF-A0A7Z9QKU2-F1
#
_entry.id   AF-A0A7Z9QKU2-F1
#
_cell.length_a   1.000
_cell.length_b   1.000
_cell.length_c   1.000
_cell.angle_alpha   90.00
_cell.angle_beta   90.00
_cell.angle_gamma   90.00
#
_symmetry.space_group_name_H-M   'P 1'
#
loop_
_entity.id
_entity.type
_entity.pdbx_description
1 polymer ?
#
loop_
_entity_poly.entity_id
_entity_poly.type
_entity_poly.pdbx_seq_one_letter_code
_entity_poly.pdbx_strand_id
1 'polypeptide(L)'
;MTHSNKLLAVLDKQFGFKFQQKSSVRKIKQFFDEKRNEHVFIVEYRVVRGTASDRMKQQKEERELHRADQFRVGELLKRINADVVS
;
A
#
# COMPACT_ATOMS: atom_id res chain seq x y z
N MET A 1 -15.39 10.17 1.27
CA MET A 1 -14.48 9.13 1.79
C MET A 1 -14.72 7.86 1.00
N THR A 2 -13.76 7.43 0.16
CA THR A 2 -13.86 6.13 -0.50
C THR A 2 -13.89 5.06 0.58
N HIS A 3 -14.90 4.18 0.58
CA HIS A 3 -14.89 3.01 1.44
C HIS A 3 -13.67 2.17 1.05
N SER A 4 -12.56 2.40 1.76
CA SER A 4 -11.36 1.60 1.60
C SER A 4 -11.76 0.16 1.87
N ASN A 5 -11.53 -0.71 0.89
CA ASN A 5 -12.06 -2.07 0.90
C ASN A 5 -11.25 -2.88 1.93
N LYS A 6 -11.65 -2.81 3.21
CA LYS A 6 -10.90 -3.38 4.36
C LYS A 6 -10.55 -4.86 4.15
N LEU A 7 -11.43 -5.60 3.47
CA LEU A 7 -11.18 -6.99 3.08
C LEU A 7 -9.96 -7.12 2.15
N LEU A 8 -9.84 -6.24 1.15
CA LEU A 8 -8.69 -6.23 0.25
C LEU A 8 -7.39 -5.97 1.01
N ALA A 9 -7.39 -5.04 1.96
CA ALA A 9 -6.21 -4.74 2.77
C ALA A 9 -5.76 -5.94 3.63
N VAL A 10 -6.71 -6.69 4.22
CA VAL A 10 -6.40 -7.91 4.98
C VAL A 10 -5.86 -9.00 4.06
N LEU A 11 -6.46 -9.19 2.89
CA LEU A 11 -6.01 -10.18 1.92
C LEU A 11 -4.62 -9.84 1.36
N ASP A 12 -4.32 -8.57 1.08
CA ASP A 12 -3.00 -8.12 0.66
C ASP A 12 -1.93 -8.36 1.73
N LYS A 13 -2.27 -8.14 3.00
CA LYS A 13 -1.35 -8.40 4.11
C LYS A 13 -1.04 -9.89 4.27
N GLN A 14 -2.05 -10.76 4.10
CA GLN A 14 -1.92 -12.19 4.38
C GLN A 14 -1.43 -13.01 3.18
N PHE A 15 -1.87 -12.64 1.98
CA PHE A 15 -1.71 -13.43 0.75
C PHE A 15 -1.11 -12.63 -0.42
N GLY A 16 -0.91 -11.32 -0.26
CA GLY A 16 -0.30 -10.47 -1.26
C GLY A 16 1.19 -10.74 -1.47
N PHE A 17 1.75 -10.18 -2.55
CA PHE A 17 3.19 -10.22 -2.80
C PHE A 17 3.87 -9.00 -2.19
N LYS A 18 5.11 -9.16 -1.70
CA LYS A 18 5.95 -8.04 -1.21
C LYS A 18 6.09 -6.91 -2.23
N PHE A 19 6.06 -7.23 -3.52
CA PHE A 19 6.11 -6.28 -4.63
C PHE A 19 4.87 -6.43 -5.51
N GLN A 20 3.70 -6.16 -4.94
CA GLN A 20 2.44 -6.15 -5.67
C GLN A 20 2.24 -4.80 -6.38
N GLN A 21 1.82 -4.85 -7.64
CA GLN A 21 1.44 -3.65 -8.40
C GLN A 21 -0.04 -3.34 -8.21
N LYS A 22 -0.87 -4.39 -8.24
CA LYS A 22 -2.32 -4.28 -8.23
C LYS A 22 -2.94 -5.52 -7.58
N SER A 23 -3.92 -5.30 -6.73
CA SER A 23 -4.76 -6.34 -6.16
C SER A 23 -6.23 -6.02 -6.42
N SER A 24 -7.06 -7.05 -6.51
CA SER A 24 -8.51 -6.89 -6.61
C SER A 24 -9.25 -8.03 -5.93
N VAL A 25 -10.42 -7.71 -5.40
CA VAL A 25 -11.37 -8.67 -4.84
C VAL A 25 -12.68 -8.52 -5.57
N ARG A 26 -13.26 -9.64 -6.00
CA ARG A 26 -14.57 -9.69 -6.63
C ARG A 26 -15.45 -10.73 -5.95
N LYS A 27 -16.68 -10.37 -5.63
CA LYS A 27 -17.69 -11.33 -5.14
C LYS A 27 -18.09 -12.25 -6.29
N ILE A 28 -17.87 -13.55 -6.13
CA ILE A 28 -18.30 -14.57 -7.10
C ILE A 28 -19.72 -15.03 -6.77
N LYS A 29 -19.96 -15.38 -5.50
CA LYS A 29 -21.24 -15.94 -5.06
C LYS A 29 -21.53 -15.51 -3.63
N GLN A 30 -22.82 -15.40 -3.32
CA GLN A 30 -23.32 -15.18 -1.98
C GLN A 30 -24.59 -15.99 -1.82
N PHE A 31 -24.68 -16.78 -0.77
CA PHE A 31 -25.83 -17.64 -0.48
C PHE A 31 -25.85 -18.02 1.00
N PHE A 32 -26.98 -18.55 1.44
CA PHE A 32 -27.14 -19.10 2.77
C PHE A 32 -27.10 -20.64 2.67
N ASP A 33 -26.22 -21.29 3.42
CA ASP A 33 -26.20 -22.74 3.56
C ASP A 33 -27.16 -23.11 4.70
N GLU A 34 -28.38 -23.53 4.34
CA GLU A 34 -29.40 -23.91 5.31
C GLU A 34 -29.04 -25.15 6.13
N LYS A 35 -28.27 -26.08 5.55
CA LYS A 35 -27.85 -27.30 6.26
C LYS A 35 -26.91 -26.98 7.42
N ARG A 36 -26.06 -25.97 7.24
CA ARG A 36 -25.10 -25.51 8.26
C ARG A 36 -25.56 -24.27 9.02
N ASN A 37 -26.66 -23.65 8.58
CA ASN A 37 -27.14 -22.36 9.08
C ASN A 37 -26.08 -21.25 8.95
N GLU A 38 -25.38 -21.22 7.81
CA GLU A 38 -24.24 -20.33 7.55
C GLU A 38 -24.52 -19.33 6.43
N HIS A 39 -24.10 -18.08 6.60
CA HIS A 39 -24.07 -17.11 5.50
C HIS A 39 -22.71 -17.18 4.80
N VAL A 40 -22.70 -17.59 3.53
CA VAL A 40 -21.49 -17.90 2.78
C VAL A 40 -21.25 -16.88 1.68
N PHE A 41 -20.01 -16.39 1.60
CA PHE A 41 -19.51 -15.56 0.52
C PHE A 41 -18.32 -16.25 -0.14
N ILE A 42 -18.36 -16.38 -1.47
CA ILE A 42 -17.22 -16.81 -2.26
C ILE A 42 -16.66 -15.59 -2.98
N VAL A 43 -15.38 -15.32 -2.76
CA VAL A 43 -14.67 -14.19 -3.38
C VAL A 43 -13.51 -14.70 -4.22
N GLU A 44 -13.28 -14.01 -5.33
CA GLU A 44 -12.08 -14.12 -6.14
C GLU A 44 -11.11 -13.04 -5.68
N TYR A 45 -9.93 -13.46 -5.24
CA TYR A 45 -8.82 -12.56 -4.93
C TYR A 45 -7.74 -12.71 -6.00
N ARG A 46 -7.38 -11.60 -6.66
CA ARG A 46 -6.34 -11.58 -7.70
C ARG A 46 -5.26 -10.58 -7.33
N VAL A 47 -4.00 -10.98 -7.50
CA VAL A 47 -2.83 -10.13 -7.27
C VAL A 47 -1.93 -10.19 -8.50
N VAL A 48 -1.58 -9.01 -9.01
CA VAL A 48 -0.61 -8.84 -10.07
C VAL A 48 0.74 -8.52 -9.43
N ARG A 49 1.70 -9.43 -9.61
CA ARG A 49 3.07 -9.22 -9.18
C ARG A 49 3.73 -8.17 -10.07
N GLY A 50 4.38 -7.20 -9.45
CA GLY A 50 5.21 -6.22 -10.17
C GLY A 50 6.45 -6.89 -10.78
N THR A 51 6.94 -6.32 -11.86
CA THR A 51 8.15 -6.77 -12.54
C THR A 51 9.41 -6.24 -11.84
N ALA A 52 10.59 -6.74 -12.24
CA ALA A 52 11.86 -6.25 -11.72
C ALA A 52 12.09 -4.75 -11.99
N SER A 53 11.59 -4.23 -13.11
CA SER A 53 11.69 -2.80 -13.45
C SER A 53 10.79 -1.94 -12.55
N ASP A 54 9.61 -2.45 -12.17
CA ASP A 54 8.72 -1.77 -11.22
C ASP A 54 9.34 -1.66 -9.83
N ARG A 55 10.03 -2.72 -9.39
CA ARG A 55 10.79 -2.72 -8.15
C ARG A 55 11.90 -1.66 -8.17
N MET A 56 12.61 -1.53 -9.29
CA MET A 56 13.67 -0.52 -9.43
C MET A 56 13.10 0.90 -9.42
N LYS A 57 11.94 1.14 -10.06
CA LYS A 57 11.27 2.44 -10.01
C LYS A 57 10.88 2.82 -8.58
N GLN A 58 10.21 1.94 -7.85
CA GLN A 58 9.84 2.20 -6.45
C GLN A 58 11.06 2.52 -5.57
N GLN A 59 12.14 1.74 -5.70
CA GLN A 59 13.36 2.01 -4.93
C GLN A 59 14.02 3.34 -5.29
N LYS A 60 13.94 3.75 -6.56
CA LYS A 60 14.47 5.03 -7.01
C LYS A 60 13.66 6.18 -6.42
N GLU A 61 12.33 6.10 -6.50
CA GLU A 61 11.39 7.09 -5.93
C GLU A 61 11.59 7.22 -4.41
N GLU A 62 11.72 6.11 -3.69
CA GLU A 62 11.93 6.10 -2.24
C GLU A 62 13.27 6.74 -1.83
N ARG A 63 14.32 6.51 -2.62
CA ARG A 63 15.63 7.16 -2.43
C ARG A 63 15.58 8.66 -2.73
N GLU A 64 14.86 9.07 -3.77
CA GLU A 64 14.69 10.48 -4.12
C GLU A 64 13.91 11.22 -3.03
N LEU A 65 12.86 10.59 -2.49
CA LEU A 65 12.09 11.13 -1.36
C LEU A 65 12.98 11.32 -0.12
N HIS A 66 13.74 10.29 0.26
CA HIS A 66 14.68 10.37 1.38
C HIS A 66 15.73 11.47 1.21
N ARG A 67 16.25 11.66 -0.01
CA ARG A 67 17.18 12.74 -0.32
C ARG A 67 16.52 14.11 -0.19
N ALA A 68 15.29 14.26 -0.67
CA ALA A 68 14.55 15.51 -0.56
C ALA A 68 14.28 15.90 0.90
N ASP A 69 13.92 14.92 1.74
CA ASP A 69 13.69 15.15 3.16
C ASP A 69 14.99 15.53 3.89
N GLN A 70 16.11 14.85 3.59
CA GLN A 70 17.41 15.24 4.13
C GLN A 70 17.82 16.66 3.73
N PHE A 71 17.57 17.05 2.48
CA PHE A 71 17.86 18.40 2.01
C PHE A 71 17.03 19.45 2.75
N ARG A 72 15.71 19.22 2.90
CA ARG A 72 14.80 20.11 3.65
C ARG A 72 15.22 20.28 5.11
N VAL A 73 15.60 19.20 5.78
CA VAL A 73 16.12 19.25 7.15
C VAL A 73 17.40 20.07 7.21
N GLY A 74 18.31 19.89 6.24
CA GLY A 74 19.54 20.68 6.14
C GLY A 74 19.28 22.18 5.95
N GLU A 75 18.31 22.57 5.11
CA GLU A 75 17.90 23.98 4.96
C GLU A 75 17.28 24.55 6.24
N LEU A 76 16.43 23.79 6.92
CA LEU A 76 15.79 24.23 8.17
C LEU A 76 16.83 24.53 9.26
N LEU A 77 17.82 23.64 9.41
CA LEU A 77 18.91 23.82 10.37
C LEU A 77 19.75 25.06 10.07
N LYS A 78 20.01 25.35 8.79
CA LYS A 78 20.72 26.57 8.38
C LYS A 78 19.94 27.84 8.75
N ARG A 79 18.61 27.83 8.58
CA ARG A 79 17.74 28.96 8.94
C ARG A 79 17.73 29.21 10.45
N ILE A 80 17.50 28.16 11.25
CA ILE A 80 17.55 28.26 12.71
C ILE A 80 18.90 28.83 13.17
N ASN A 81 20.00 28.35 12.59
CA ASN A 81 21.32 28.84 12.98
C ASN A 81 21.56 30.31 12.58
N ALA A 82 20.98 30.78 11.46
CA ALA A 82 21.06 32.18 11.07
C ALA A 82 20.23 33.09 12.00
N ASP A 83 19.05 32.62 12.44
CA ASP A 83 18.18 33.36 13.36
C ASP A 83 18.74 33.41 14.80
N VAL A 84 19.53 32.41 15.22
CA VAL A 84 20.18 32.37 16.55
C VAL A 84 21.43 33.25 16.63
N VAL A 85 22.09 33.50 15.49
CA VAL A 85 23.35 34.25 15.40
C VAL A 85 23.11 35.74 15.05
N SER A 86 21.85 36.13 14.81
CA SER A 86 21.42 37.53 14.59
C SER A 86 20.98 38.19 15.89
#